data_AF-A0A6J6N535-F1
#
_entry.id   AF-A0A6J6N535-F1
#
_cell.length_a   1.000
_cell.length_b   1.000
_cell.length_c   1.000
_cell.angle_alpha   90.00
_cell.angle_beta   90.00
_cell.angle_gamma   90.00
#
_symmetry.space_group_name_H-M   'P 1'
#
loop_
_entity.id
_entity.type
_entity.pdbx_description
1 polymer ?
#
loop_
_entity_poly.entity_id
_entity_poly.type
_entity_poly.pdbx_seq_one_letter_code
_entity_poly.pdbx_strand_id
1 'polypeptide(L)'
;MFSLIERPNAAVFAGYGSLFGVDPGLLPVESVSDTVSVVPLSIGSAAWNAGWPGFTPPPATDQRGLPRVVDIIDIGAYEVQEAVLLPKFTG
;
A
#
# COMPACT_ATOMS: atom_id res chain seq x y z
N MET A 1 -5.95 11.10 -10.97
CA MET A 1 -6.20 10.31 -9.75
C MET A 1 -6.84 11.25 -8.74
N PHE A 2 -8.08 10.98 -8.35
CA PHE A 2 -8.81 11.83 -7.42
C PHE A 2 -8.84 11.08 -6.08
N SER A 3 -8.35 11.71 -5.01
CA SER A 3 -8.62 11.23 -3.66
C SER A 3 -10.00 11.74 -3.28
N LEU A 4 -10.94 10.83 -2.97
CA LEU A 4 -12.27 11.23 -2.52
C LEU A 4 -12.19 11.56 -1.03
N ILE A 5 -12.20 12.86 -0.71
CA ILE A 5 -12.24 13.34 0.67
C ILE A 5 -13.72 13.55 1.03
N GLU A 6 -14.27 12.65 1.82
CA GLU A 6 -15.69 12.65 2.24
C GLU A 6 -16.11 13.94 2.97
N ARG A 7 -15.15 14.65 3.57
CA ARG A 7 -15.40 15.88 4.33
C ARG A 7 -14.88 17.10 3.58
N PRO A 8 -15.76 17.93 2.97
CA PRO A 8 -15.36 19.04 2.09
C PRO A 8 -14.55 20.16 2.79
N ASN A 9 -14.43 20.12 4.12
CA ASN A 9 -13.66 21.08 4.93
C ASN A 9 -12.54 20.41 5.76
N ALA A 10 -12.23 19.14 5.50
CA ALA A 10 -11.08 18.51 6.15
C ALA A 10 -9.79 19.09 5.58
N ALA A 11 -8.98 19.71 6.43
CA ALA A 11 -7.61 20.01 6.08
C ALA A 11 -6.83 18.69 5.95
N VAL A 12 -6.19 18.50 4.80
CA VAL A 12 -5.29 17.36 4.58
C VAL A 12 -3.89 17.82 4.97
N PHE A 13 -3.36 17.25 6.04
CA PHE A 13 -2.01 17.54 6.52
C PHE A 13 -1.05 16.47 6.03
N ALA A 14 0.17 16.87 5.67
CA ALA A 14 1.26 15.92 5.45
C ALA A 14 1.52 15.14 6.76
N GLY A 15 1.76 13.83 6.65
CA GLY A 15 2.19 13.01 7.81
C GLY A 15 1.10 12.22 8.54
N TYR A 16 -0.08 12.02 7.95
CA TYR A 16 -1.14 11.15 8.51
C TYR A 16 -1.70 10.18 7.44
N GLY A 17 -0.82 9.48 6.72
CA GLY A 17 -1.21 8.65 5.56
C GLY A 17 -1.53 9.46 4.30
N SER A 18 -1.12 10.73 4.28
CA SER A 18 -1.22 11.62 3.11
C SER A 18 0.17 12.09 2.70
N LEU A 19 0.47 11.97 1.41
CA LEU A 19 1.73 12.38 0.79
C LEU A 19 1.47 13.56 -0.15
N PHE A 20 2.38 14.54 -0.14
CA PHE A 20 2.29 15.75 -0.98
C PHE A 20 3.60 16.00 -1.71
N GLY A 21 3.51 16.47 -2.95
CA GLY A 21 4.68 16.91 -3.72
C GLY A 21 5.68 15.81 -4.07
N VAL A 22 5.29 14.54 -3.95
CA VAL A 22 6.13 13.37 -4.27
C VAL A 22 5.46 12.54 -5.36
N ASP A 23 6.28 11.91 -6.21
CA ASP A 23 5.79 10.87 -7.12
C ASP A 23 5.41 9.64 -6.29
N PRO A 24 4.15 9.18 -6.36
CA PRO A 24 3.74 8.00 -5.61
C PRO A 24 4.39 6.70 -6.12
N GLY A 25 5.04 6.68 -7.28
CA GLY A 25 5.71 5.47 -7.79
C GLY A 25 4.71 4.34 -8.09
N LEU A 26 3.56 4.67 -8.66
CA LEU A 26 2.54 3.69 -9.04
C LEU A 26 2.86 3.10 -10.42
N LEU A 27 2.80 1.77 -10.52
CA LEU A 27 2.87 1.08 -11.80
C LEU A 27 1.51 1.11 -12.52
N PRO A 28 1.46 0.83 -13.84
CA PRO A 28 0.19 0.70 -14.56
C PRO A 28 -0.75 -0.31 -13.91
N VAL A 29 -2.05 -0.14 -14.14
CA VAL A 29 -3.05 -1.11 -13.68
C VAL A 29 -2.78 -2.49 -14.26
N GLU A 30 -2.87 -3.51 -13.42
CA GLU A 30 -2.65 -4.92 -13.75
C GLU A 30 -3.89 -5.73 -13.39
N SER A 31 -4.33 -6.63 -14.27
CA SER A 31 -5.40 -7.59 -13.97
C SER A 31 -4.80 -8.83 -13.34
N VAL A 32 -5.18 -9.15 -12.11
CA VAL A 32 -4.70 -10.34 -11.38
C VAL A 32 -5.73 -11.46 -11.35
N SER A 33 -6.99 -11.15 -11.64
CA SER A 33 -8.07 -12.11 -11.91
C SER A 33 -9.13 -11.47 -12.81
N ASP A 34 -10.18 -12.21 -13.16
CA ASP A 34 -11.31 -11.69 -13.95
C ASP A 34 -12.13 -10.61 -13.21
N THR A 35 -11.94 -10.48 -11.89
CA THR A 35 -12.71 -9.57 -11.03
C THR A 35 -11.85 -8.60 -10.24
N VAL A 36 -10.52 -8.78 -10.25
CA VAL A 36 -9.58 -7.99 -9.45
C VAL A 36 -8.52 -7.39 -10.37
N SER A 37 -8.45 -6.07 -10.35
CA SER A 37 -7.33 -5.31 -10.91
C SER A 37 -6.65 -4.52 -9.80
N VAL A 38 -5.35 -4.35 -9.92
CA VAL A 38 -4.51 -3.69 -8.93
C VAL A 38 -3.65 -2.61 -9.57
N VAL A 39 -3.16 -1.70 -8.75
CA VAL A 39 -2.14 -0.72 -9.12
C VAL A 39 -0.92 -1.05 -8.25
N PRO A 40 0.07 -1.79 -8.77
CA PRO A 40 1.25 -2.15 -7.98
C PRO A 40 2.12 -0.94 -7.64
N LEU A 41 2.93 -1.07 -6.60
CA LEU A 41 3.97 -0.09 -6.26
C LEU A 41 5.29 -0.46 -6.96
N SER A 42 6.01 0.54 -7.45
CA SER A 42 7.38 0.37 -7.93
C SER A 42 8.34 0.22 -6.73
N ILE A 43 9.53 -0.34 -6.99
CA ILE A 43 10.60 -0.38 -5.99
C ILE A 43 10.97 1.06 -5.60
N GLY A 44 10.96 1.36 -4.29
CA GLY A 44 11.23 2.71 -3.77
C GLY A 44 10.04 3.67 -3.85
N SER A 45 8.82 3.18 -4.13
CA SER A 45 7.60 3.99 -4.07
C SER A 45 7.47 4.71 -2.73
N ALA A 46 7.03 5.97 -2.76
CA ALA A 46 6.75 6.76 -1.56
C ALA A 46 5.59 6.18 -0.73
N ALA A 47 4.77 5.29 -1.30
CA ALA A 47 3.67 4.62 -0.61
C ALA A 47 4.09 3.36 0.15
N TRP A 48 5.27 2.81 -0.14
CA TRP A 48 5.80 1.61 0.51
C TRP A 48 6.23 1.94 1.96
N ASN A 49 5.73 1.19 2.93
CA ASN A 49 6.01 1.32 4.37
C ASN A 49 5.70 2.74 4.92
N ALA A 50 4.76 3.45 4.29
CA ALA A 50 4.47 4.86 4.56
C ALA A 50 3.13 5.09 5.27
N GLY A 51 2.35 4.04 5.52
CA GLY A 51 1.10 4.12 6.24
C GLY A 51 1.30 4.40 7.72
N TRP A 52 0.22 4.83 8.39
CA TRP A 52 0.26 5.17 9.80
C TRP A 52 0.26 3.90 10.67
N PRO A 53 1.26 3.63 11.53
CA PRO A 53 1.35 2.40 12.32
C PRO A 53 0.28 2.26 13.42
N GLY A 54 -0.36 3.37 13.82
CA GLY A 54 -1.47 3.37 14.80
C GLY A 54 -2.84 3.11 14.19
N PHE A 55 -2.91 2.77 12.90
CA PHE A 55 -4.13 2.47 12.18
C PHE A 55 -4.99 1.44 12.93
N THR A 56 -6.30 1.68 12.96
CA THR A 56 -7.25 0.65 13.36
C THR A 56 -7.09 -0.51 12.39
N PRO A 57 -6.83 -1.74 12.87
CA PRO A 57 -6.58 -2.89 12.01
C PRO A 57 -7.59 -2.97 10.84
N PRO A 58 -7.11 -2.90 9.58
CA PRO A 58 -7.90 -3.05 8.38
C PRO A 58 -8.25 -4.53 8.19
N PRO A 59 -8.96 -4.89 7.11
CA PRO A 59 -9.08 -6.28 6.71
C PRO A 59 -7.73 -6.99 6.76
N ALA A 60 -7.74 -8.29 7.13
CA ALA A 60 -6.51 -9.09 7.27
C ALA A 60 -5.69 -9.17 5.97
N THR A 61 -6.30 -8.85 4.83
CA THR A 61 -5.70 -8.95 3.51
C THR A 61 -5.85 -7.67 2.68
N ASP A 62 -4.94 -7.50 1.73
CA ASP A 62 -5.04 -6.54 0.63
C ASP A 62 -6.11 -6.97 -0.40
N GLN A 63 -6.27 -6.21 -1.49
CA GLN A 63 -7.29 -6.48 -2.50
C GLN A 63 -7.06 -7.77 -3.32
N ARG A 64 -5.89 -8.40 -3.20
CA ARG A 64 -5.54 -9.67 -3.83
C ARG A 64 -5.80 -10.86 -2.90
N GLY A 65 -6.10 -10.61 -1.62
CA GLY A 65 -6.18 -11.64 -0.59
C GLY A 65 -4.84 -11.99 0.06
N LEU A 66 -3.81 -11.16 -0.12
CA LEU A 66 -2.49 -11.34 0.50
C LEU A 66 -2.39 -10.56 1.81
N PRO A 67 -1.50 -10.89 2.77
CA PRO A 67 -1.38 -10.18 4.03
C PRO A 67 -1.34 -8.66 3.86
N ARG A 68 -2.19 -7.92 4.60
CA ARG A 68 -2.30 -6.46 4.48
C ARG A 68 -1.14 -5.70 5.11
N VAL A 69 -0.33 -6.36 5.93
CA VAL A 69 0.81 -5.78 6.66
C VAL A 69 1.96 -6.78 6.60
N VAL A 70 3.04 -6.41 5.91
CA VAL A 70 4.29 -7.19 5.90
C VAL A 70 5.30 -6.60 6.89
N ASP A 71 5.47 -5.28 6.89
CA ASP A 71 6.26 -4.52 7.87
C ASP A 71 5.44 -3.33 8.40
N ILE A 72 5.48 -2.19 7.70
CA ILE A 72 4.57 -1.06 7.93
C ILE A 72 3.56 -1.07 6.79
N ILE A 73 2.28 -0.89 7.11
CA ILE A 73 1.23 -0.89 6.09
C ILE A 73 1.53 0.12 4.96
N ASP A 74 1.41 -0.32 3.71
CA ASP A 74 1.54 0.55 2.54
C ASP A 74 0.31 1.45 2.39
N ILE A 75 0.53 2.65 1.83
CA ILE A 75 -0.58 3.55 1.49
C ILE A 75 -1.29 3.04 0.23
N GLY A 76 -2.58 2.71 0.36
CA GLY A 76 -3.44 2.32 -0.76
C GLY A 76 -4.14 0.99 -0.52
N ALA A 77 -4.53 0.31 -1.61
CA ALA A 77 -5.16 -1.00 -1.54
C ALA A 77 -4.16 -2.16 -1.61
N TYR A 78 -3.01 -1.94 -2.25
CA TYR A 78 -1.94 -2.91 -2.53
C TYR A 78 -0.89 -2.91 -1.41
N GLU A 79 -0.42 -4.08 -1.01
CA GLU A 79 0.71 -4.26 -0.07
C GLU A 79 1.88 -4.98 -0.76
N VAL A 80 3.07 -4.39 -0.80
CA VAL A 80 4.27 -5.04 -1.34
C VAL A 80 4.57 -6.29 -0.52
N GLN A 81 4.65 -7.43 -1.21
CA GLN A 81 5.01 -8.70 -0.59
C GLN A 81 6.51 -8.92 -0.77
N GLU A 82 7.26 -8.82 0.32
CA GLU A 82 8.66 -9.23 0.30
C GLU A 82 8.74 -10.76 0.30
N ALA A 83 9.57 -11.32 -0.58
CA ALA A 83 9.91 -12.73 -0.48
C ALA A 83 10.67 -12.92 0.83
N VAL A 84 10.10 -13.67 1.78
CA VAL A 84 10.85 -14.13 2.96
C VAL A 84 11.97 -15.01 2.44
N LEU A 85 13.16 -14.44 2.27
CA LEU A 85 14.38 -15.19 2.08
C LEU A 85 14.68 -15.86 3.43
N LEU A 86 13.99 -16.96 3.71
CA LEU A 86 14.46 -17.88 4.74
C LEU A 86 15.91 -18.22 4.35
N PRO A 87 16.91 -18.06 5.24
CA PRO A 87 18.20 -18.64 4.96
C PRO A 87 17.94 -20.12 4.73
N LYS A 88 18.24 -20.61 3.52
CA LYS A 88 18.33 -22.05 3.29
C LYS A 88 19.30 -22.54 4.36
N PHE A 89 18.81 -23.28 5.34
CA PHE A 89 19.67 -24.06 6.20
C PHE A 89 20.36 -25.07 5.28
N THR A 90 21.50 -24.69 4.73
CA THR A 90 22.50 -25.64 4.26
C THR A 90 23.06 -26.24 5.54
N GLY A 91 22.54 -27.42 5.87
CA GLY A 91 23.06 -28.25 6.96
C GLY A 91 24.49 -28.68 6.73
#